data_AF-A0A0C7N4F3-F1
#
_entry.id   AF-A0A0C7N4F3-F1
#
_cell.length_a   1.000
_cell.length_b   1.000
_cell.length_c   1.000
_cell.angle_alpha   90.00
_cell.angle_beta   90.00
_cell.angle_gamma   90.00
#
_symmetry.space_group_name_H-M   'P 1'
#
loop_
_entity.id
_entity.type
_entity.pdbx_description
1 polymer ?
#
loop_
_entity_poly.entity_id
_entity_poly.type
_entity_poly.pdbx_seq_one_letter_code
_entity_poly.pdbx_strand_id
1 'polypeptide(L)'
;MPRKRNCDSLNTSPVEKGIFKFVDAPPESPYAISASRMKSRMKPHPVYNNLHLKFTDFQKRTGRQKLPLLHTMQESENYTTLDPRNTTSLPRLLRLNLALTEIGDVPPRIDLLTNRGDINDLAFGFFPRDYNNYFKINHVAYISRGRLFVWHDQTRCETNFPSLRDRNKWFSGYKFEQACAYCWPASFDEWGIMPKLESPYSTSKVPVLNLLELPLDHNVNALFLAEYDVIRKGKGTKTPAWYLELKCIQPNASAKITWQTISKERALKLLIREGMCMRFFKTCIQCKLAGCETVVYGIRSRDMALVGVRQFQVRELEVRLYQLEPKLYCDYYLKALSNVAELVRTLYQQCHENQFYMMTKDAALAPLKVRPVSRDLVLYPEPMLTELDAILERNENERRTEPRDYNGTKTKFGFTFAPGTVPEQLIKDEIAEADLADLAEELEAIQI
;
A
#
# COMPACT_ATOMS: atom_id res chain seq x y z
N MET A 1 7.31 -42.77 -3.23
CA MET A 1 6.93 -41.42 -3.73
C MET A 1 6.87 -40.47 -2.54
N PRO A 2 7.58 -39.33 -2.52
CA PRO A 2 7.46 -38.38 -1.43
C PRO A 2 6.07 -37.72 -1.52
N ARG A 3 5.30 -37.77 -0.42
CA ARG A 3 3.97 -37.13 -0.31
C ARG A 3 4.11 -35.64 -0.65
N LYS A 4 3.30 -35.14 -1.59
CA LYS A 4 3.12 -33.69 -1.82
C LYS A 4 2.67 -33.08 -0.49
N ARG A 5 3.58 -32.47 0.28
CA ARG A 5 3.20 -31.61 1.40
C ARG A 5 2.39 -30.47 0.80
N ASN A 6 1.13 -30.35 1.17
CA ASN A 6 0.34 -29.18 0.81
C ASN A 6 1.05 -27.97 1.41
N CYS A 7 1.45 -27.03 0.56
CA CYS A 7 1.96 -25.75 1.00
C CYS A 7 0.79 -24.97 1.60
N ASP A 8 0.88 -24.65 2.88
CA ASP A 8 -0.05 -23.73 3.53
C ASP A 8 0.07 -22.36 2.87
N SER A 9 -1.03 -21.63 2.83
CA SER A 9 -1.16 -20.30 2.22
C SER A 9 -1.46 -19.30 3.31
N LEU A 10 -1.08 -18.04 3.11
CA LEU A 10 -1.65 -16.97 3.92
C LEU A 10 -3.14 -16.89 3.58
N ASN A 11 -3.99 -17.19 4.56
CA ASN A 11 -5.44 -17.27 4.38
C ASN A 11 -6.07 -15.94 4.76
N THR A 12 -6.71 -15.30 3.80
CA THR A 12 -7.31 -13.98 3.94
C THR A 12 -8.66 -13.95 3.25
N SER A 13 -9.66 -13.37 3.92
CA SER A 13 -11.01 -13.24 3.39
C SER A 13 -11.49 -11.79 3.52
N PRO A 14 -10.88 -10.84 2.79
CA PRO A 14 -11.30 -9.45 2.86
C PRO A 14 -12.72 -9.28 2.32
N VAL A 15 -13.49 -8.42 2.97
CA VAL A 15 -14.88 -8.10 2.65
C VAL A 15 -14.95 -6.67 2.13
N GLU A 16 -15.38 -6.50 0.89
CA GLU A 16 -15.59 -5.18 0.28
C GLU A 16 -16.79 -4.47 0.92
N LYS A 17 -16.57 -3.25 1.41
CA LYS A 17 -17.58 -2.37 2.02
C LYS A 17 -18.08 -1.29 1.08
N GLY A 18 -17.23 -0.86 0.16
CA GLY A 18 -17.59 0.13 -0.85
C GLY A 18 -16.46 0.33 -1.85
N ILE A 19 -16.82 0.97 -2.96
CA ILE A 19 -15.91 1.38 -4.02
C ILE A 19 -16.05 2.88 -4.17
N PHE A 20 -14.95 3.60 -4.16
CA PHE A 20 -14.91 5.05 -4.08
C PHE A 20 -14.09 5.64 -5.22
N LYS A 21 -14.61 6.74 -5.77
CA LYS A 21 -13.90 7.61 -6.69
C LYS A 21 -13.60 8.93 -5.97
N PHE A 22 -12.38 9.45 -6.08
CA PHE A 22 -11.95 10.69 -5.40
C PHE A 22 -11.89 11.88 -6.36
N VAL A 23 -13.01 12.58 -6.51
CA VAL A 23 -13.15 13.67 -7.48
C VAL A 23 -12.83 15.02 -6.83
N ASP A 24 -12.72 16.05 -7.66
CA ASP A 24 -12.56 17.42 -7.17
C ASP A 24 -13.72 17.78 -6.25
N ALA A 25 -13.41 18.37 -5.11
CA ALA A 25 -14.42 18.80 -4.17
C ALA A 25 -15.16 20.05 -4.69
N PRO A 26 -16.42 20.28 -4.27
CA PRO A 26 -17.08 21.56 -4.53
C PRO A 26 -16.30 22.71 -3.88
N PRO A 27 -16.42 23.95 -4.39
CA PRO A 27 -15.68 25.12 -3.90
C PRO A 27 -15.84 25.40 -2.39
N GLU A 28 -16.96 24.96 -1.80
CA GLU A 28 -17.29 25.13 -0.39
C GLU A 28 -16.55 24.14 0.54
N SER A 29 -15.94 23.09 -0.01
CA SER A 29 -15.26 22.08 0.79
C SER A 29 -13.92 22.60 1.30
N PRO A 30 -13.57 22.33 2.58
CA PRO A 30 -12.23 22.64 3.09
C PRO A 30 -11.13 21.73 2.51
N TYR A 31 -11.51 20.71 1.72
CA TYR A 31 -10.59 19.73 1.15
C TYR A 31 -10.51 19.85 -0.37
N ALA A 32 -9.35 19.54 -0.96
CA ALA A 32 -9.18 19.57 -2.42
C ALA A 32 -9.94 18.47 -3.17
N ILE A 33 -10.34 17.41 -2.46
CA ILE A 33 -11.00 16.22 -3.03
C ILE A 33 -12.20 15.78 -2.19
N SER A 34 -13.17 15.15 -2.84
CA SER A 34 -14.32 14.51 -2.22
C SER A 34 -14.37 13.02 -2.59
N ALA A 35 -14.88 12.18 -1.68
CA ALA A 35 -15.15 10.78 -1.98
C ALA A 35 -16.57 10.65 -2.55
N SER A 36 -16.72 9.89 -3.62
CA SER A 36 -18.03 9.54 -4.17
C SER A 36 -18.18 8.02 -4.22
N ARG A 37 -19.19 7.49 -3.55
CA ARG A 37 -19.45 6.04 -3.55
C ARG A 37 -20.02 5.60 -4.90
N MET A 38 -19.35 4.63 -5.51
CA MET A 38 -19.75 4.08 -6.80
C MET A 38 -20.91 3.10 -6.65
N LYS A 39 -21.99 3.31 -7.40
CA LYS A 39 -23.18 2.43 -7.42
C LYS A 39 -22.96 1.10 -8.16
N SER A 40 -21.98 1.03 -9.06
CA SER A 40 -21.70 -0.15 -9.90
C SER A 40 -20.27 -0.64 -9.69
N ARG A 41 -20.10 -1.95 -9.50
CA ARG A 41 -18.79 -2.59 -9.23
C ARG A 41 -17.90 -2.79 -10.45
N MET A 42 -18.48 -2.98 -11.64
CA MET A 42 -17.70 -3.31 -12.86
C MET A 42 -17.30 -2.09 -13.70
N LYS A 43 -18.07 -1.01 -13.64
CA LYS A 43 -17.83 0.19 -14.44
C LYS A 43 -16.58 1.02 -14.06
N PRO A 44 -16.09 1.04 -12.80
CA PRO A 44 -15.07 2.01 -12.43
C PRO A 44 -13.64 1.54 -12.71
N HIS A 45 -13.40 0.22 -12.83
CA HIS A 45 -12.05 -0.32 -13.01
C HIS A 45 -11.73 -0.61 -14.49
N PRO A 46 -10.48 -0.40 -14.93
CA PRO A 46 -10.05 -0.81 -16.26
C PRO A 46 -10.15 -2.33 -16.43
N VAL A 47 -10.54 -2.77 -17.62
CA VAL A 47 -10.71 -4.19 -17.92
C VAL A 47 -9.43 -4.75 -18.52
N TYR A 48 -8.94 -5.85 -17.96
CA TYR A 48 -7.80 -6.56 -18.51
C TYR A 48 -8.07 -7.08 -19.92
N ASN A 49 -7.24 -6.69 -20.87
CA ASN A 49 -7.38 -7.01 -22.29
C ASN A 49 -6.84 -8.39 -22.70
N ASN A 50 -6.44 -9.21 -21.71
CA ASN A 50 -5.80 -10.52 -21.87
C ASN A 50 -4.43 -10.47 -22.59
N LEU A 51 -3.63 -9.42 -22.36
CA LEU A 51 -2.32 -9.25 -23.00
C LEU A 51 -1.44 -10.50 -22.92
N HIS A 52 -1.44 -11.22 -21.79
CA HIS A 52 -0.68 -12.47 -21.62
C HIS A 52 -0.98 -13.55 -22.68
N LEU A 53 -2.21 -13.64 -23.19
CA LEU A 53 -2.58 -14.58 -24.25
C LEU A 53 -2.17 -14.02 -25.61
N LYS A 54 -2.54 -12.77 -25.87
CA LYS A 54 -2.36 -12.11 -27.17
C LYS A 54 -0.90 -11.83 -27.52
N PHE A 55 -0.02 -11.67 -26.52
CA PHE A 55 1.39 -11.36 -26.76
C PHE A 55 2.12 -12.49 -27.52
N THR A 56 1.70 -13.74 -27.34
CA THR A 56 2.24 -14.87 -28.11
C THR A 56 1.91 -14.76 -29.58
N ASP A 57 0.66 -14.39 -29.90
CA ASP A 57 0.20 -14.23 -31.29
C ASP A 57 0.85 -13.03 -31.96
N PHE A 58 1.02 -11.93 -31.22
CA PHE A 58 1.81 -10.77 -31.66
C PHE A 58 3.22 -11.19 -32.10
N GLN A 59 3.95 -11.92 -31.24
CA GLN A 59 5.33 -12.35 -31.55
C GLN A 59 5.39 -13.27 -32.77
N LYS A 60 4.42 -14.18 -32.91
CA LYS A 60 4.35 -15.13 -34.04
C LYS A 60 4.02 -14.45 -35.37
N ARG A 61 3.02 -13.55 -35.39
CA ARG A 61 2.51 -12.95 -36.63
C ARG A 61 3.43 -11.85 -37.17
N THR A 62 3.98 -11.02 -36.29
CA THR A 62 4.81 -9.88 -36.69
C THR A 62 6.30 -10.23 -36.79
N GLY A 63 6.73 -11.37 -36.25
CA GLY A 63 8.13 -11.73 -36.04
C GLY A 63 8.86 -10.90 -34.96
N ARG A 64 8.23 -9.84 -34.43
CA ARG A 64 8.83 -8.94 -33.44
C ARG A 64 8.90 -9.62 -32.07
N GLN A 65 10.10 -9.73 -31.53
CA GLN A 65 10.32 -10.35 -30.22
C GLN A 65 9.99 -9.43 -29.04
N LYS A 66 9.94 -8.12 -29.26
CA LYS A 66 9.74 -7.10 -28.21
C LYS A 66 8.74 -6.02 -28.61
N LEU A 67 8.06 -5.47 -27.60
CA LEU A 67 7.14 -4.35 -27.72
C LEU A 67 7.63 -3.20 -26.82
N PRO A 68 8.08 -2.06 -27.38
CA PRO A 68 8.59 -0.96 -26.56
C PRO A 68 7.50 -0.43 -25.63
N LEU A 69 7.83 -0.22 -24.34
CA LEU A 69 6.91 0.45 -23.42
C LEU A 69 7.04 1.97 -23.52
N LEU A 70 8.23 2.49 -23.80
CA LEU A 70 8.51 3.93 -23.84
C LEU A 70 8.65 4.43 -25.28
N HIS A 71 8.15 5.63 -25.56
CA HIS A 71 8.39 6.38 -26.79
C HIS A 71 9.83 6.85 -26.90
N THR A 72 10.36 7.41 -25.82
CA THR A 72 11.75 7.88 -25.72
C THR A 72 12.30 7.51 -24.36
N MET A 73 13.62 7.47 -24.22
CA MET A 73 14.26 7.23 -22.92
C MET A 73 14.01 8.37 -21.93
N GLN A 74 13.53 9.52 -22.39
CA GLN A 74 13.22 10.71 -21.62
C GLN A 74 11.72 10.84 -21.30
N GLU A 75 10.85 9.92 -21.78
CA GLU A 75 9.38 10.04 -21.59
C GLU A 75 9.00 10.21 -20.12
N SER A 76 9.77 9.64 -19.20
CA SER A 76 9.47 9.72 -17.77
C SER A 76 9.82 11.06 -17.12
N GLU A 77 10.70 11.91 -17.69
CA GLU A 77 11.34 13.06 -17.00
C GLU A 77 10.35 13.99 -16.30
N ASN A 78 9.19 14.26 -16.90
CA ASN A 78 8.17 15.16 -16.35
C ASN A 78 6.91 14.45 -15.83
N TYR A 79 6.90 13.12 -15.80
CA TYR A 79 5.75 12.36 -15.33
C TYR A 79 5.72 12.28 -13.80
N THR A 80 4.58 12.60 -13.19
CA THR A 80 4.38 12.45 -11.73
C THR A 80 2.99 11.91 -11.44
N THR A 81 2.89 11.09 -10.40
CA THR A 81 1.63 10.65 -9.80
C THR A 81 1.35 11.37 -8.49
N LEU A 82 2.16 12.37 -8.13
CA LEU A 82 1.87 13.27 -7.01
C LEU A 82 0.74 14.22 -7.40
N ASP A 83 -0.31 14.26 -6.59
CA ASP A 83 -1.30 15.32 -6.66
C ASP A 83 -0.65 16.60 -6.09
N PRO A 84 -0.47 17.67 -6.88
CA PRO A 84 0.08 18.91 -6.35
C PRO A 84 -0.84 19.55 -5.30
N ARG A 85 -2.12 19.13 -5.23
CA ARG A 85 -3.09 19.61 -4.23
C ARG A 85 -3.03 18.82 -2.92
N ASN A 86 -2.33 17.68 -2.89
CA ASN A 86 -2.04 17.01 -1.62
C ASN A 86 -0.96 17.82 -0.90
N THR A 87 -1.40 18.66 0.03
CA THR A 87 -0.55 19.48 0.90
C THR A 87 0.12 18.63 1.99
N THR A 88 1.06 19.24 2.71
CA THR A 88 1.65 18.69 3.93
C THR A 88 0.63 18.44 5.05
N SER A 89 -0.60 18.93 4.95
CA SER A 89 -1.60 18.75 6.00
C SER A 89 -2.38 17.43 5.89
N LEU A 90 -2.51 16.82 4.71
CA LEU A 90 -3.49 15.73 4.50
C LEU A 90 -3.00 14.65 3.49
N PRO A 91 -2.37 13.56 3.96
CA PRO A 91 -1.78 12.51 3.11
C PRO A 91 -2.82 11.46 2.73
N ARG A 92 -2.36 10.27 2.29
CA ARG A 92 -3.19 9.09 1.96
C ARG A 92 -4.33 8.81 2.95
N LEU A 93 -4.16 9.17 4.22
CA LEU A 93 -5.17 9.06 5.26
C LEU A 93 -6.44 9.87 4.97
N LEU A 94 -6.34 11.04 4.30
CA LEU A 94 -7.49 11.85 3.88
C LEU A 94 -8.48 11.05 3.04
N ARG A 95 -7.99 10.26 2.07
CA ARG A 95 -8.87 9.44 1.23
C ARG A 95 -9.63 8.41 2.04
N LEU A 96 -8.97 7.79 3.02
CA LEU A 96 -9.62 6.85 3.93
C LEU A 96 -10.70 7.59 4.72
N ASN A 97 -10.37 8.72 5.34
CA ASN A 97 -11.31 9.48 6.14
C ASN A 97 -12.54 9.90 5.32
N LEU A 98 -12.35 10.47 4.12
CA LEU A 98 -13.44 10.84 3.22
C LEU A 98 -14.30 9.65 2.82
N ALA A 99 -13.71 8.49 2.54
CA ALA A 99 -14.45 7.27 2.20
C ALA A 99 -15.27 6.74 3.39
N LEU A 100 -14.74 6.81 4.61
CA LEU A 100 -15.45 6.43 5.82
C LEU A 100 -16.60 7.40 6.12
N THR A 101 -16.38 8.70 5.96
CA THR A 101 -17.43 9.73 6.07
C THR A 101 -18.56 9.50 5.07
N GLU A 102 -18.23 9.19 3.82
CA GLU A 102 -19.21 8.89 2.75
C GLU A 102 -20.02 7.60 3.02
N ILE A 103 -19.46 6.61 3.73
CA ILE A 103 -20.25 5.44 4.18
C ILE A 103 -21.21 5.84 5.31
N GLY A 104 -20.78 6.76 6.18
CA GLY A 104 -21.57 7.25 7.31
C GLY A 104 -21.66 6.28 8.49
N ASP A 105 -20.97 5.14 8.43
CA ASP A 105 -20.97 4.08 9.44
C ASP A 105 -19.63 3.32 9.47
N VAL A 106 -19.10 3.10 10.67
CA VAL A 106 -17.89 2.33 10.93
C VAL A 106 -18.19 1.34 12.05
N PRO A 107 -18.19 0.03 11.79
CA PRO A 107 -18.61 -0.95 12.79
C PRO A 107 -17.81 -0.86 14.11
N PRO A 108 -18.44 -1.09 15.28
CA PRO A 108 -17.77 -1.21 16.57
C PRO A 108 -16.54 -2.11 16.50
N ARG A 109 -16.67 -3.31 15.92
CA ARG A 109 -15.63 -4.34 15.82
C ARG A 109 -14.32 -3.98 15.09
N ILE A 110 -14.23 -2.82 14.42
CA ILE A 110 -13.01 -2.41 13.71
C ILE A 110 -11.97 -1.91 14.72
N ASP A 111 -10.71 -2.33 14.56
CA ASP A 111 -9.58 -1.96 15.41
C ASP A 111 -8.66 -0.96 14.76
N LEU A 112 -8.36 -1.17 13.48
CA LEU A 112 -7.31 -0.48 12.76
C LEU A 112 -7.90 0.19 11.52
N LEU A 113 -7.71 1.51 11.42
CA LEU A 113 -8.03 2.34 10.27
C LEU A 113 -6.71 2.77 9.60
N THR A 114 -6.50 2.36 8.34
CA THR A 114 -5.19 2.51 7.67
C THR A 114 -5.31 2.38 6.14
N ASN A 115 -4.23 2.52 5.37
CA ASN A 115 -4.22 2.10 3.96
C ASN A 115 -3.60 0.70 3.79
N ARG A 116 -3.94 0.00 2.68
CA ARG A 116 -3.33 -1.31 2.33
C ARG A 116 -1.80 -1.25 2.30
N GLY A 117 -1.26 -0.15 1.78
CA GLY A 117 0.19 0.06 1.66
C GLY A 117 0.90 0.01 3.02
N ASP A 118 0.29 0.62 4.03
CA ASP A 118 0.84 0.74 5.39
C ASP A 118 0.83 -0.63 6.08
N ILE A 119 -0.28 -1.40 5.98
CA ILE A 119 -0.34 -2.80 6.48
C ILE A 119 0.75 -3.65 5.82
N ASN A 120 0.87 -3.53 4.50
CA ASN A 120 1.86 -4.29 3.75
C ASN A 120 3.29 -3.95 4.20
N ASP A 121 3.59 -2.66 4.42
CA ASP A 121 4.93 -2.24 4.83
C ASP A 121 5.23 -2.68 6.27
N LEU A 122 4.28 -2.54 7.21
CA LEU A 122 4.41 -3.08 8.57
C LEU A 122 4.61 -4.60 8.59
N ALA A 123 3.81 -5.35 7.83
CA ALA A 123 3.95 -6.80 7.69
C ALA A 123 5.35 -7.18 7.15
N PHE A 124 5.88 -6.40 6.21
CA PHE A 124 7.22 -6.60 5.66
C PHE A 124 8.34 -6.22 6.62
N GLY A 125 8.11 -5.22 7.48
CA GLY A 125 9.05 -4.76 8.49
C GLY A 125 9.49 -5.87 9.46
N PHE A 126 8.70 -6.94 9.62
CA PHE A 126 9.06 -8.08 10.47
C PHE A 126 9.99 -9.12 9.80
N PHE A 127 10.19 -9.06 8.49
CA PHE A 127 11.06 -10.02 7.80
C PHE A 127 12.54 -9.75 8.12
N PRO A 128 13.35 -10.75 8.48
CA PRO A 128 14.74 -10.58 8.90
C PRO A 128 15.69 -10.61 7.69
N ARG A 129 15.41 -9.84 6.64
CA ARG A 129 16.19 -9.85 5.39
C ARG A 129 16.44 -8.44 4.90
N ASP A 130 17.63 -8.23 4.35
CA ASP A 130 17.93 -7.06 3.54
C ASP A 130 16.91 -6.97 2.40
N TYR A 131 16.57 -5.75 1.98
CA TYR A 131 15.52 -5.47 0.98
C TYR A 131 14.08 -5.78 1.42
N ASN A 132 13.82 -6.00 2.71
CA ASN A 132 12.47 -5.95 3.29
C ASN A 132 11.88 -4.52 3.38
N ASN A 133 12.53 -3.52 2.78
CA ASN A 133 12.15 -2.11 2.87
C ASN A 133 12.00 -1.58 4.30
N TYR A 134 12.80 -2.07 5.28
CA TYR A 134 12.73 -1.57 6.67
C TYR A 134 12.87 -0.04 6.75
N PHE A 135 13.65 0.57 5.85
CA PHE A 135 13.83 2.03 5.75
C PHE A 135 12.55 2.79 5.35
N LYS A 136 11.48 2.09 4.93
CA LYS A 136 10.16 2.67 4.67
C LYS A 136 9.25 2.61 5.89
N ILE A 137 9.70 2.02 6.99
CA ILE A 137 8.93 2.04 8.24
C ILE A 137 9.16 3.41 8.86
N ASN A 138 8.28 4.34 8.50
CA ASN A 138 8.11 5.63 9.16
C ASN A 138 6.60 5.90 9.22
N HIS A 139 5.96 5.38 10.26
CA HIS A 139 4.51 5.43 10.39
C HIS A 139 4.13 6.08 11.71
N VAL A 140 3.02 6.81 11.72
CA VAL A 140 2.45 7.34 12.94
C VAL A 140 1.28 6.46 13.36
N ALA A 141 1.20 6.20 14.66
CA ALA A 141 0.08 5.58 15.33
C ALA A 141 -0.60 6.63 16.22
N TYR A 142 -1.94 6.66 16.16
CA TYR A 142 -2.77 7.58 16.94
C TYR A 142 -4.06 6.86 17.33
N ILE A 143 -4.39 6.84 18.62
CA ILE A 143 -5.64 6.24 19.11
C ILE A 143 -6.63 7.36 19.37
N SER A 144 -7.86 7.23 18.86
CA SER A 144 -8.96 8.15 19.17
C SER A 144 -10.30 7.46 19.01
N ARG A 145 -11.25 7.77 19.90
CA ARG A 145 -12.57 7.13 20.00
C ARG A 145 -12.47 5.60 20.08
N GLY A 146 -11.45 5.12 20.79
CA GLY A 146 -11.13 3.68 20.91
C GLY A 146 -10.73 2.98 19.59
N ARG A 147 -10.31 3.74 18.57
CA ARG A 147 -9.80 3.23 17.28
C ARG A 147 -8.37 3.65 17.05
N LEU A 148 -7.58 2.73 16.48
CA LEU A 148 -6.20 2.99 16.10
C LEU A 148 -6.15 3.43 14.64
N PHE A 149 -5.56 4.58 14.41
CA PHE A 149 -5.19 5.09 13.10
C PHE A 149 -3.70 4.86 12.88
N VAL A 150 -3.34 4.32 11.72
CA VAL A 150 -1.95 4.21 11.30
C VAL A 150 -1.79 4.75 9.88
N TRP A 151 -0.77 5.58 9.67
CA TRP A 151 -0.43 6.09 8.34
C TRP A 151 1.07 6.26 8.18
N HIS A 152 1.52 6.19 6.92
CA HIS A 152 2.91 6.45 6.56
C HIS A 152 3.21 7.95 6.57
N ASP A 153 4.09 8.38 7.47
CA ASP A 153 4.42 9.78 7.73
C ASP A 153 5.66 10.20 6.92
N GLN A 154 5.53 10.19 5.59
CA GLN A 154 6.62 10.60 4.71
C GLN A 154 6.09 11.23 3.43
N THR A 155 6.77 12.27 2.94
CA THR A 155 6.52 12.80 1.60
C THR A 155 6.88 11.76 0.54
N ARG A 156 5.98 11.49 -0.39
CA ARG A 156 6.28 10.62 -1.53
C ARG A 156 7.22 11.36 -2.48
N CYS A 157 8.46 10.87 -2.61
CA CYS A 157 9.45 11.48 -3.50
C CYS A 157 9.44 10.80 -4.88
N GLU A 158 8.83 11.47 -5.87
CA GLU A 158 8.83 11.05 -7.28
C GLU A 158 9.69 11.93 -8.19
N THR A 159 10.52 12.78 -7.58
CA THR A 159 11.38 13.73 -8.29
C THR A 159 12.85 13.34 -8.15
N ASN A 160 13.27 12.83 -6.98
CA ASN A 160 14.69 12.49 -6.72
C ASN A 160 14.99 11.02 -7.02
N PHE A 161 15.04 10.65 -8.30
CA PHE A 161 15.57 9.36 -8.71
C PHE A 161 17.10 9.45 -8.87
N PRO A 162 17.88 8.41 -8.49
CA PRO A 162 19.34 8.42 -8.67
C PRO A 162 19.79 8.54 -10.13
N SER A 163 18.92 8.14 -11.07
CA SER A 163 19.18 8.23 -12.50
C SER A 163 17.87 8.21 -13.30
N LEU A 164 17.91 8.73 -14.53
CA LEU A 164 16.81 8.60 -15.51
C LEU A 164 16.47 7.13 -15.77
N ARG A 165 17.47 6.24 -15.72
CA ARG A 165 17.24 4.80 -15.87
C ARG A 165 16.37 4.24 -14.75
N ASP A 166 16.61 4.64 -13.50
CA ASP A 166 15.79 4.20 -12.37
C ASP A 166 14.38 4.80 -12.42
N ARG A 167 14.26 6.06 -12.85
CA ARG A 167 12.98 6.69 -13.15
C ARG A 167 12.21 5.93 -14.22
N ASN A 168 12.85 5.54 -15.32
CA ASN A 168 12.25 4.71 -16.36
C ASN A 168 11.83 3.32 -15.88
N LYS A 169 12.60 2.68 -14.97
CA LYS A 169 12.20 1.41 -14.35
C LYS A 169 10.89 1.57 -13.57
N TRP A 170 10.76 2.64 -12.79
CA TRP A 170 9.54 2.96 -12.05
C TRP A 170 8.37 3.27 -13.01
N PHE A 171 8.58 4.18 -13.95
CA PHE A 171 7.57 4.59 -14.94
C PHE A 171 7.07 3.43 -15.84
N SER A 172 7.95 2.46 -16.16
CA SER A 172 7.57 1.28 -16.93
C SER A 172 6.50 0.40 -16.26
N GLY A 173 6.34 0.50 -14.93
CA GLY A 173 5.23 -0.11 -14.20
C GLY A 173 3.89 0.43 -14.69
N TYR A 174 3.73 1.76 -14.66
CA TYR A 174 2.52 2.45 -15.12
C TYR A 174 2.25 2.23 -16.61
N LYS A 175 3.30 2.25 -17.45
CA LYS A 175 3.13 1.91 -18.88
C LYS A 175 2.65 0.47 -19.06
N PHE A 176 3.16 -0.48 -18.27
CA PHE A 176 2.68 -1.85 -18.34
C PHE A 176 1.22 -2.00 -17.89
N GLU A 177 0.79 -1.29 -16.84
CA GLU A 177 -0.62 -1.23 -16.42
C GLU A 177 -1.51 -0.71 -17.56
N GLN A 178 -1.10 0.39 -18.22
CA GLN A 178 -1.78 0.91 -19.40
C GLN A 178 -1.83 -0.13 -20.52
N ALA A 179 -0.74 -0.84 -20.81
CA ALA A 179 -0.69 -1.89 -21.84
C ALA A 179 -1.70 -3.01 -21.62
N CYS A 180 -1.93 -3.35 -20.36
CA CYS A 180 -2.88 -4.39 -19.95
C CYS A 180 -4.34 -3.95 -20.04
N ALA A 181 -4.61 -2.64 -20.05
CA ALA A 181 -5.95 -2.07 -20.22
C ALA A 181 -6.18 -1.43 -21.60
N TYR A 182 -5.14 -1.31 -22.43
CA TYR A 182 -5.20 -0.63 -23.72
C TYR A 182 -6.07 -1.37 -24.74
N CYS A 183 -6.80 -0.60 -25.55
CA CYS A 183 -7.55 -1.11 -26.69
C CYS A 183 -6.58 -1.24 -27.88
N TRP A 184 -5.85 -2.35 -27.92
CA TRP A 184 -4.93 -2.64 -29.01
C TRP A 184 -5.66 -2.80 -30.35
N PRO A 185 -5.07 -2.37 -31.48
CA PRO A 185 -5.62 -2.61 -32.81
C PRO A 185 -5.89 -4.10 -33.08
N ALA A 186 -6.85 -4.39 -33.95
CA ALA A 186 -7.18 -5.76 -34.33
C ALA A 186 -6.04 -6.43 -35.11
N SER A 187 -5.35 -5.67 -35.97
CA SER A 187 -4.16 -6.13 -36.67
C SER A 187 -2.93 -6.07 -35.76
N PHE A 188 -2.21 -7.18 -35.64
CA PHE A 188 -0.99 -7.23 -34.82
C PHE A 188 0.17 -6.43 -35.41
N ASP A 189 0.20 -6.23 -36.73
CA ASP A 189 1.25 -5.44 -37.38
C ASP A 189 1.17 -3.95 -37.02
N GLU A 190 -0.02 -3.48 -36.63
CA GLU A 190 -0.27 -2.12 -36.15
C GLU A 190 0.07 -1.94 -34.66
N TRP A 191 0.45 -3.01 -33.94
CA TRP A 191 0.83 -2.89 -32.53
C TRP A 191 2.16 -2.14 -32.38
N GLY A 192 2.07 -0.85 -32.09
CA GLY A 192 3.19 0.05 -31.92
C GLY A 192 3.50 0.38 -30.46
N ILE A 193 4.22 1.50 -30.28
CA ILE A 193 4.45 2.11 -28.98
C ILE A 193 3.11 2.69 -28.50
N MET A 194 2.74 2.43 -27.24
CA MET A 194 1.51 2.99 -26.68
C MET A 194 1.63 4.50 -26.48
N PRO A 195 0.52 5.26 -26.64
CA PRO A 195 0.50 6.69 -26.41
C PRO A 195 1.17 7.11 -25.09
N LYS A 196 1.81 8.28 -25.09
CA LYS A 196 2.43 8.85 -23.89
C LYS A 196 1.44 8.84 -22.74
N LEU A 197 1.91 8.49 -21.55
CA LEU A 197 1.10 8.67 -20.36
C LEU A 197 1.03 10.15 -20.06
N GLU A 198 -0.15 10.70 -20.22
CA GLU A 198 -0.52 11.94 -19.58
C GLU A 198 -0.53 11.72 -18.05
N SER A 199 -0.20 12.77 -17.31
CA SER A 199 -0.29 12.72 -15.85
C SER A 199 -1.72 12.31 -15.45
N PRO A 200 -1.91 11.48 -14.41
CA PRO A 200 -3.25 11.18 -13.89
C PRO A 200 -4.04 12.43 -13.48
N TYR A 201 -3.38 13.59 -13.38
CA TYR A 201 -3.96 14.90 -13.08
C TYR A 201 -4.14 15.79 -14.32
N SER A 202 -3.52 15.47 -15.45
CA SER A 202 -3.79 16.16 -16.73
C SER A 202 -4.95 15.50 -17.49
N THR A 203 -5.28 14.25 -17.16
CA THR A 203 -6.50 13.57 -17.62
C THR A 203 -7.38 13.27 -16.42
N SER A 204 -8.69 13.28 -16.56
CA SER A 204 -9.70 13.01 -15.51
C SER A 204 -9.67 11.57 -14.92
N LYS A 205 -8.52 10.90 -14.90
CA LYS A 205 -8.31 9.53 -14.41
C LYS A 205 -8.12 9.54 -12.90
N VAL A 206 -9.23 9.78 -12.23
CA VAL A 206 -9.34 9.70 -10.79
C VAL A 206 -9.11 8.26 -10.30
N PRO A 207 -8.25 8.03 -9.29
CA PRO A 207 -8.05 6.69 -8.72
C PRO A 207 -9.36 6.16 -8.12
N VAL A 208 -9.62 4.87 -8.39
CA VAL A 208 -10.75 4.13 -7.80
C VAL A 208 -10.18 3.21 -6.74
N LEU A 209 -10.65 3.37 -5.51
CA LEU A 209 -10.20 2.58 -4.36
C LEU A 209 -11.37 1.84 -3.73
N ASN A 210 -11.10 0.65 -3.23
CA ASN A 210 -12.09 -0.15 -2.54
C ASN A 210 -11.79 -0.12 -1.06
N LEU A 211 -12.83 0.09 -0.26
CA LEU A 211 -12.74 -0.07 1.19
C LEU A 211 -12.96 -1.53 1.54
N LEU A 212 -11.98 -2.13 2.21
CA LEU A 212 -11.97 -3.54 2.59
C LEU A 212 -11.91 -3.69 4.10
N GLU A 213 -12.78 -4.52 4.66
CA GLU A 213 -12.66 -5.04 6.03
C GLU A 213 -11.90 -6.38 5.97
N LEU A 214 -10.89 -6.55 6.83
CA LEU A 214 -10.11 -7.79 6.92
C LEU A 214 -9.82 -8.15 8.38
N PRO A 215 -10.19 -9.36 8.83
CA PRO A 215 -9.65 -9.93 10.07
C PRO A 215 -8.15 -10.21 9.89
N LEU A 216 -7.30 -9.58 10.70
CA LEU A 216 -5.85 -9.80 10.70
C LEU A 216 -5.46 -11.04 11.52
N ASP A 217 -6.14 -11.24 12.65
CA ASP A 217 -6.06 -12.39 13.54
C ASP A 217 -7.37 -12.45 14.37
N HIS A 218 -7.59 -13.51 15.16
CA HIS A 218 -8.87 -13.86 15.80
C HIS A 218 -9.60 -12.73 16.56
N ASN A 219 -8.92 -11.64 16.93
CA ASN A 219 -9.48 -10.50 17.69
C ASN A 219 -9.08 -9.12 17.14
N VAL A 220 -8.57 -9.02 15.91
CA VAL A 220 -8.18 -7.72 15.31
C VAL A 220 -8.74 -7.60 13.90
N ASN A 221 -9.59 -6.59 13.68
CA ASN A 221 -10.15 -6.26 12.36
C ASN A 221 -9.59 -4.93 11.83
N ALA A 222 -9.09 -4.94 10.61
CA ALA A 222 -8.67 -3.73 9.92
C ALA A 222 -9.70 -3.29 8.88
N LEU A 223 -9.83 -1.99 8.70
CA LEU A 223 -10.58 -1.37 7.61
C LEU A 223 -9.61 -0.46 6.84
N PHE A 224 -9.45 -0.71 5.54
CA PHE A 224 -8.47 0.01 4.74
C PHE A 224 -8.86 0.20 3.28
N LEU A 225 -8.28 1.23 2.66
CA LEU A 225 -8.39 1.42 1.22
C LEU A 225 -7.34 0.60 0.45
N ALA A 226 -7.81 -0.05 -0.62
CA ALA A 226 -6.99 -0.79 -1.57
C ALA A 226 -7.23 -0.30 -3.00
N GLU A 227 -6.14 -0.06 -3.72
CA GLU A 227 -6.15 0.17 -5.16
C GLU A 227 -6.02 -1.17 -5.90
N TYR A 228 -6.73 -1.30 -7.01
CA TYR A 228 -6.65 -2.45 -7.90
C TYR A 228 -6.33 -1.98 -9.32
N ASP A 229 -5.39 -2.67 -9.97
CA ASP A 229 -4.90 -2.26 -11.28
C ASP A 229 -5.94 -2.49 -12.39
N VAL A 230 -6.51 -3.71 -12.46
CA VAL A 230 -7.51 -4.09 -13.47
C VAL A 230 -8.49 -5.16 -12.96
N ILE A 231 -9.62 -5.31 -13.66
CA ILE A 231 -10.58 -6.41 -13.46
C ILE A 231 -10.60 -7.38 -14.65
N ARG A 232 -10.88 -8.66 -14.40
CA ARG A 232 -11.21 -9.65 -15.43
C ARG A 232 -12.71 -9.68 -15.69
N LYS A 233 -13.11 -9.63 -16.96
CA LYS A 233 -14.50 -9.93 -17.35
C LYS A 233 -14.78 -11.42 -17.16
N GLY A 234 -15.77 -11.75 -16.33
CA GLY A 234 -16.25 -13.12 -16.12
C GLY A 234 -17.65 -13.15 -15.51
N LYS A 235 -18.42 -14.20 -15.83
CA LYS A 235 -19.69 -14.50 -15.14
C LYS A 235 -19.36 -15.42 -13.95
N GLY A 236 -19.80 -15.06 -12.74
CA GLY A 236 -19.87 -16.00 -11.60
C GLY A 236 -18.64 -16.15 -10.69
N THR A 237 -17.57 -15.38 -10.85
CA THR A 237 -16.51 -15.33 -9.84
C THR A 237 -17.05 -14.61 -8.58
N LYS A 238 -16.58 -14.92 -7.36
CA LYS A 238 -16.92 -14.13 -6.16
C LYS A 238 -16.01 -12.90 -6.07
N THR A 239 -16.55 -11.71 -5.78
CA THR A 239 -15.72 -10.54 -5.39
C THR A 239 -14.98 -10.90 -4.09
N PRO A 240 -13.69 -10.58 -3.90
CA PRO A 240 -12.78 -9.79 -4.75
C PRO A 240 -11.92 -10.57 -5.77
N ALA A 241 -12.19 -11.84 -6.06
CA ALA A 241 -11.37 -12.66 -6.98
C ALA A 241 -11.38 -12.21 -8.47
N TRP A 242 -11.99 -11.06 -8.79
CA TRP A 242 -12.07 -10.48 -10.14
C TRP A 242 -10.89 -9.56 -10.45
N TYR A 243 -10.27 -9.02 -9.39
CA TYR A 243 -9.17 -8.09 -9.52
C TYR A 243 -7.89 -8.84 -9.87
N LEU A 244 -7.06 -8.23 -10.71
CA LEU A 244 -5.74 -8.72 -11.05
C LEU A 244 -4.73 -7.67 -10.67
N GLU A 245 -3.68 -8.11 -10.00
CA GLU A 245 -2.50 -7.29 -9.74
C GLU A 245 -1.58 -7.36 -10.97
N LEU A 246 -1.06 -6.23 -11.40
CA LEU A 246 -0.14 -6.08 -12.51
C LEU A 246 1.22 -5.66 -11.96
N LYS A 247 2.27 -6.41 -12.31
CA LYS A 247 3.64 -6.07 -11.91
C LYS A 247 4.55 -6.05 -13.13
N CYS A 248 5.43 -5.07 -13.22
CA CYS A 248 6.47 -5.03 -14.24
C CYS A 248 7.83 -5.39 -13.64
N ILE A 249 8.55 -6.33 -14.25
CA ILE A 249 9.81 -6.87 -13.72
C ILE A 249 10.88 -7.01 -14.79
N GLN A 250 12.11 -6.63 -14.45
CA GLN A 250 13.30 -6.95 -15.23
C GLN A 250 14.05 -8.10 -14.55
N PRO A 251 13.93 -9.33 -15.05
CA PRO A 251 14.61 -10.47 -14.45
C PRO A 251 16.12 -10.41 -14.71
N ASN A 252 16.91 -10.96 -13.78
CA ASN A 252 18.33 -11.20 -13.99
C ASN A 252 18.54 -12.51 -14.78
N ALA A 253 18.08 -12.53 -16.03
CA ALA A 253 18.11 -13.71 -16.90
C ALA A 253 18.65 -13.37 -18.29
N SER A 254 19.05 -14.41 -19.04
CA SER A 254 19.55 -14.25 -20.41
C SER A 254 18.48 -13.59 -21.29
N ALA A 255 18.91 -12.62 -22.11
CA ALA A 255 18.03 -11.95 -23.09
C ALA A 255 17.50 -12.90 -24.16
N LYS A 256 18.09 -14.09 -24.32
CA LYS A 256 17.68 -15.11 -25.31
C LYS A 256 16.45 -15.93 -24.89
N ILE A 257 15.89 -15.70 -23.69
CA ILE A 257 14.72 -16.45 -23.23
C ILE A 257 13.46 -15.95 -23.95
N THR A 258 12.81 -16.85 -24.68
CA THR A 258 11.47 -16.62 -25.22
C THR A 258 10.45 -16.89 -24.12
N TRP A 259 10.08 -15.84 -23.40
CA TRP A 259 9.25 -15.96 -22.19
C TRP A 259 7.88 -16.57 -22.44
N GLN A 260 7.31 -16.49 -23.64
CA GLN A 260 5.97 -17.02 -23.90
C GLN A 260 5.95 -18.52 -24.22
N THR A 261 7.08 -19.09 -24.64
CA THR A 261 7.15 -20.51 -25.04
C THR A 261 7.60 -21.42 -23.91
N ILE A 262 8.29 -20.89 -22.90
CA ILE A 262 8.70 -21.69 -21.74
C ILE A 262 7.51 -22.05 -20.85
N SER A 263 7.60 -23.22 -20.19
CA SER A 263 6.58 -23.67 -19.24
C SER A 263 6.40 -22.67 -18.07
N LYS A 264 5.22 -22.69 -17.45
CA LYS A 264 4.89 -21.83 -16.31
C LYS A 264 5.82 -22.05 -15.12
N GLU A 265 6.12 -23.31 -14.83
CA GLU A 265 7.08 -23.69 -13.79
C GLU A 265 8.48 -23.14 -14.09
N ARG A 266 8.95 -23.26 -15.34
CA ARG A 266 10.27 -22.73 -15.73
C ARG A 266 10.30 -21.21 -15.63
N ALA A 267 9.23 -20.52 -16.03
CA ALA A 267 9.12 -19.07 -15.88
C ALA A 267 9.20 -18.65 -14.41
N LEU A 268 8.45 -19.30 -13.50
CA LEU A 268 8.53 -19.05 -12.06
C LEU A 268 9.94 -19.27 -11.50
N LYS A 269 10.61 -20.36 -11.88
CA LYS A 269 12.00 -20.64 -11.47
C LYS A 269 12.98 -19.56 -11.94
N LEU A 270 12.74 -18.97 -13.12
CA LEU A 270 13.61 -17.94 -13.69
C LEU A 270 13.33 -16.54 -13.12
N LEU A 271 12.07 -16.23 -12.80
CA LEU A 271 11.63 -14.96 -12.23
C LEU A 271 11.90 -14.88 -10.74
N ILE A 272 11.62 -15.95 -10.00
CA ILE A 272 11.74 -16.03 -8.54
C ILE A 272 13.00 -16.82 -8.19
N ARG A 273 13.99 -16.09 -7.67
CA ARG A 273 15.28 -16.58 -7.19
C ARG A 273 15.56 -15.95 -5.83
N GLU A 274 16.52 -16.52 -5.10
CA GLU A 274 16.85 -16.14 -3.72
C GLU A 274 16.98 -14.61 -3.52
N GLY A 275 17.83 -13.94 -4.30
CA GLY A 275 18.02 -12.48 -4.21
C GLY A 275 16.82 -11.62 -4.68
N MET A 276 15.71 -12.23 -5.08
CA MET A 276 14.49 -11.53 -5.52
C MET A 276 13.26 -11.91 -4.69
N CYS A 277 13.35 -12.88 -3.78
CA CYS A 277 12.23 -13.41 -3.00
C CYS A 277 11.38 -12.32 -2.36
N MET A 278 12.03 -11.30 -1.78
CA MET A 278 11.35 -10.22 -1.07
C MET A 278 10.36 -9.45 -1.96
N ARG A 279 10.64 -9.27 -3.25
CA ARG A 279 9.68 -8.61 -4.16
C ARG A 279 8.41 -9.43 -4.33
N PHE A 280 8.54 -10.75 -4.38
CA PHE A 280 7.43 -11.67 -4.57
C PHE A 280 6.66 -11.93 -3.28
N PHE A 281 7.33 -12.00 -2.12
CA PHE A 281 6.64 -12.01 -0.83
C PHE A 281 5.77 -10.75 -0.66
N LYS A 282 6.29 -9.57 -1.00
CA LYS A 282 5.52 -8.32 -0.99
C LYS A 282 4.32 -8.40 -1.92
N THR A 283 4.48 -8.86 -3.16
CA THR A 283 3.35 -9.05 -4.08
C THR A 283 2.31 -10.01 -3.49
N CYS A 284 2.72 -11.15 -2.92
CA CYS A 284 1.79 -12.09 -2.31
C CYS A 284 1.00 -11.45 -1.15
N ILE A 285 1.65 -10.73 -0.23
CA ILE A 285 0.97 -10.03 0.86
C ILE A 285 -0.02 -8.99 0.32
N GLN A 286 0.39 -8.14 -0.62
CA GLN A 286 -0.48 -7.14 -1.25
C GLN A 286 -1.73 -7.79 -1.88
N CYS A 287 -1.53 -8.88 -2.62
CA CYS A 287 -2.62 -9.63 -3.23
C CYS A 287 -3.56 -10.24 -2.18
N LYS A 288 -3.03 -10.89 -1.15
CA LYS A 288 -3.83 -11.54 -0.10
C LYS A 288 -4.64 -10.53 0.70
N LEU A 289 -4.03 -9.42 1.13
CA LEU A 289 -4.72 -8.31 1.81
C LEU A 289 -5.94 -7.82 1.00
N ALA A 290 -5.79 -7.73 -0.32
CA ALA A 290 -6.85 -7.25 -1.21
C ALA A 290 -7.72 -8.38 -1.80
N GLY A 291 -7.50 -9.64 -1.43
CA GLY A 291 -8.23 -10.80 -1.97
C GLY A 291 -8.06 -11.01 -3.48
N CYS A 292 -6.96 -10.51 -4.05
CA CYS A 292 -6.56 -10.76 -5.42
C CYS A 292 -5.87 -12.11 -5.52
N GLU A 293 -6.35 -12.99 -6.41
CA GLU A 293 -5.79 -14.35 -6.57
C GLU A 293 -4.86 -14.48 -7.78
N THR A 294 -4.87 -13.49 -8.67
CA THR A 294 -4.15 -13.55 -9.96
C THR A 294 -3.24 -12.34 -10.13
N VAL A 295 -2.00 -12.61 -10.53
CA VAL A 295 -1.02 -11.58 -10.87
C VAL A 295 -0.55 -11.77 -12.31
N VAL A 296 -0.40 -10.66 -13.04
CA VAL A 296 0.20 -10.64 -14.38
C VAL A 296 1.54 -9.90 -14.31
N TYR A 297 2.60 -10.59 -14.70
CA TYR A 297 3.94 -10.01 -14.82
C TYR A 297 4.26 -9.62 -16.26
N GLY A 298 4.49 -8.33 -16.47
CA GLY A 298 5.17 -7.80 -17.63
C GLY A 298 6.67 -7.97 -17.46
N ILE A 299 7.29 -8.76 -18.33
CA ILE A 299 8.72 -9.04 -18.28
C ILE A 299 9.40 -8.08 -19.24
N ARG A 300 10.18 -7.15 -18.68
CA ARG A 300 10.86 -6.12 -19.47
C ARG A 300 12.35 -6.37 -19.62
N SER A 301 12.88 -5.95 -20.76
CA SER A 301 14.31 -5.90 -21.06
C SER A 301 14.97 -4.65 -20.48
N ARG A 302 16.30 -4.53 -20.67
CA ARG A 302 17.11 -3.40 -20.17
C ARG A 302 16.78 -2.07 -20.86
N ASP A 303 16.29 -2.12 -22.10
CA ASP A 303 15.83 -1.02 -22.94
C ASP A 303 14.33 -0.71 -22.76
N MET A 304 13.71 -1.17 -21.66
CA MET A 304 12.30 -0.88 -21.31
C MET A 304 11.29 -1.36 -22.36
N ALA A 305 11.57 -2.46 -23.06
CA ALA A 305 10.60 -3.14 -23.90
C ALA A 305 10.02 -4.38 -23.19
N LEU A 306 8.73 -4.66 -23.40
CA LEU A 306 8.15 -5.95 -23.03
C LEU A 306 8.74 -7.05 -23.92
N VAL A 307 9.26 -8.08 -23.27
CA VAL A 307 9.79 -9.30 -23.91
C VAL A 307 9.00 -10.55 -23.50
N GLY A 308 8.03 -10.40 -22.60
CA GLY A 308 7.11 -11.45 -22.18
C GLY A 308 6.00 -10.91 -21.29
N VAL A 309 4.87 -11.62 -21.24
CA VAL A 309 3.76 -11.31 -20.35
C VAL A 309 3.20 -12.61 -19.78
N ARG A 310 3.33 -12.81 -18.48
CA ARG A 310 2.99 -14.09 -17.83
C ARG A 310 1.96 -13.89 -16.72
N GLN A 311 0.90 -14.70 -16.75
CA GLN A 311 -0.12 -14.73 -15.70
C GLN A 311 0.13 -15.91 -14.75
N PHE A 312 0.03 -15.65 -13.45
CA PHE A 312 0.17 -16.65 -12.40
C PHE A 312 -0.94 -16.47 -11.35
N GLN A 313 -1.31 -17.57 -10.71
CA GLN A 313 -2.06 -17.54 -9.46
C GLN A 313 -1.08 -17.21 -8.33
N VAL A 314 -1.53 -16.43 -7.35
CA VAL A 314 -0.73 -16.07 -6.17
C VAL A 314 -0.22 -17.32 -5.45
N ARG A 315 -1.03 -18.38 -5.39
CA ARG A 315 -0.63 -19.68 -4.82
C ARG A 315 0.59 -20.30 -5.50
N GLU A 316 0.78 -20.08 -6.80
CA GLU A 316 1.96 -20.60 -7.51
C GLU A 316 3.23 -19.85 -7.13
N LEU A 317 3.12 -18.55 -6.84
CA LEU A 317 4.22 -17.75 -6.30
C LEU A 317 4.56 -18.24 -4.89
N GLU A 318 3.55 -18.43 -4.04
CA GLU A 318 3.67 -18.96 -2.67
C GLU A 318 4.41 -20.31 -2.64
N VAL A 319 4.00 -21.27 -3.48
CA VAL A 319 4.67 -22.58 -3.59
C VAL A 319 6.13 -22.43 -3.97
N ARG A 320 6.46 -21.53 -4.91
CA ARG A 320 7.85 -21.30 -5.32
C ARG A 320 8.66 -20.63 -4.21
N LEU A 321 8.07 -19.69 -3.48
CA LEU A 321 8.71 -19.02 -2.34
C LEU A 321 8.98 -20.00 -1.19
N TYR A 322 8.01 -20.87 -0.87
CA TYR A 322 8.19 -21.94 0.12
C TYR A 322 9.33 -22.89 -0.26
N GLN A 323 9.46 -23.25 -1.54
CA GLN A 323 10.55 -24.10 -2.02
C GLN A 323 11.93 -23.44 -1.93
N LEU A 324 12.00 -22.11 -2.06
CA LEU A 324 13.26 -21.36 -2.05
C LEU A 324 13.68 -20.97 -0.63
N GLU A 325 12.74 -20.48 0.16
CA GLU A 325 12.96 -19.85 1.45
C GLU A 325 11.96 -20.40 2.48
N PRO A 326 11.98 -21.72 2.77
CA PRO A 326 10.96 -22.37 3.60
C PRO A 326 10.89 -21.75 5.00
N LYS A 327 12.03 -21.36 5.57
CA LYS A 327 12.09 -20.71 6.89
C LYS A 327 11.41 -19.34 6.85
N LEU A 328 11.75 -18.47 5.90
CA LEU A 328 11.09 -17.16 5.78
C LEU A 328 9.59 -17.30 5.53
N TYR A 329 9.23 -18.27 4.69
CA TYR A 329 7.85 -18.54 4.34
C TYR A 329 7.02 -18.94 5.58
N CYS A 330 7.47 -19.94 6.33
CA CYS A 330 6.72 -20.45 7.48
C CYS A 330 6.79 -19.50 8.69
N ASP A 331 7.95 -18.91 8.97
CA ASP A 331 8.15 -18.14 10.20
C ASP A 331 7.67 -16.70 10.10
N TYR A 332 7.62 -16.13 8.89
CA TYR A 332 7.31 -14.71 8.69
C TYR A 332 6.13 -14.48 7.74
N TYR A 333 6.12 -15.09 6.56
CA TYR A 333 5.05 -14.85 5.59
C TYR A 333 3.69 -15.37 6.08
N LEU A 334 3.61 -16.63 6.54
CA LEU A 334 2.35 -17.18 7.05
C LEU A 334 1.86 -16.47 8.33
N LYS A 335 2.77 -15.83 9.07
CA LYS A 335 2.46 -15.09 10.31
C LYS A 335 2.35 -13.58 10.08
N ALA A 336 2.41 -13.11 8.83
CA ALA A 336 2.50 -11.69 8.51
C ALA A 336 1.35 -10.88 9.11
N LEU A 337 0.11 -11.38 9.01
CA LEU A 337 -1.07 -10.70 9.55
C LEU A 337 -1.18 -10.83 11.08
N SER A 338 -0.84 -11.99 11.64
CA SER A 338 -0.75 -12.17 13.08
C SER A 338 0.27 -11.23 13.72
N ASN A 339 1.41 -10.98 13.06
CA ASN A 339 2.42 -10.04 13.55
C ASN A 339 1.90 -8.59 13.53
N VAL A 340 1.16 -8.19 12.49
CA VAL A 340 0.51 -6.87 12.45
C VAL A 340 -0.59 -6.78 13.51
N ALA A 341 -1.38 -7.84 13.70
CA ALA A 341 -2.40 -7.89 14.75
C ALA A 341 -1.77 -7.79 16.15
N GLU A 342 -0.63 -8.45 16.38
CA GLU A 342 0.13 -8.34 17.62
C GLU A 342 0.65 -6.91 17.86
N LEU A 343 1.16 -6.25 16.81
CA LEU A 343 1.54 -4.84 16.89
C LEU A 343 0.34 -3.96 17.27
N VAL A 344 -0.81 -4.13 16.61
CA VAL A 344 -2.05 -3.39 16.92
C VAL A 344 -2.45 -3.58 18.39
N ARG A 345 -2.48 -4.82 18.88
CA ARG A 345 -2.79 -5.11 20.29
C ARG A 345 -1.82 -4.43 21.25
N THR A 346 -0.53 -4.47 20.92
CA THR A 346 0.51 -3.85 21.76
C THR A 346 0.37 -2.32 21.76
N LEU A 347 0.05 -1.71 20.62
CA LEU A 347 -0.21 -0.27 20.55
C LEU A 347 -1.40 0.11 21.46
N TYR A 348 -2.49 -0.66 21.46
CA TYR A 348 -3.61 -0.41 22.39
C TYR A 348 -3.24 -0.56 23.88
N GLN A 349 -2.30 -1.44 24.22
CA GLN A 349 -1.85 -1.64 25.61
C GLN A 349 -0.90 -0.54 26.11
N GLN A 350 -0.09 0.03 25.20
CA GLN A 350 1.05 0.86 25.57
C GLN A 350 0.90 2.34 25.16
N CYS A 351 0.00 2.65 24.22
CA CYS A 351 -0.22 4.01 23.74
C CYS A 351 -1.42 4.63 24.44
N HIS A 352 -1.29 5.90 24.81
CA HIS A 352 -2.39 6.69 25.33
C HIS A 352 -3.26 7.24 24.19
N GLU A 353 -4.55 7.34 24.45
CA GLU A 353 -5.51 7.96 23.55
C GLU A 353 -5.17 9.45 23.35
N ASN A 354 -5.35 9.93 22.12
CA ASN A 354 -5.04 11.29 21.66
C ASN A 354 -3.56 11.70 21.76
N GLN A 355 -2.63 10.75 21.78
CA GLN A 355 -1.19 11.00 21.66
C GLN A 355 -0.62 10.40 20.38
N PHE A 356 0.41 11.06 19.83
CA PHE A 356 1.10 10.60 18.62
C PHE A 356 2.28 9.69 18.97
N TYR A 357 2.39 8.58 18.26
CA TYR A 357 3.51 7.64 18.38
C TYR A 357 4.14 7.40 17.02
N MET A 358 5.46 7.57 16.94
CA MET A 358 6.22 7.31 15.73
C MET A 358 6.78 5.88 15.76
N MET A 359 6.55 5.15 14.68
CA MET A 359 7.01 3.79 14.43
C MET A 359 8.11 3.81 13.37
N THR A 360 9.32 3.41 13.78
CA THR A 360 10.53 3.41 12.93
C THR A 360 11.28 2.09 13.01
N LYS A 361 12.14 1.83 12.01
CA LYS A 361 13.03 0.67 12.01
C LYS A 361 14.36 0.99 11.33
N ASP A 362 15.45 0.81 12.07
CA ASP A 362 16.78 1.28 11.64
C ASP A 362 17.55 0.27 10.76
N ALA A 363 17.25 -1.03 10.90
CA ALA A 363 17.89 -2.11 10.15
C ALA A 363 16.95 -3.30 9.98
N ALA A 364 17.22 -4.20 9.02
CA ALA A 364 16.37 -5.36 8.76
C ALA A 364 16.13 -6.25 10.00
N LEU A 365 17.19 -6.47 10.79
CA LEU A 365 17.18 -7.28 12.00
C LEU A 365 16.85 -6.50 13.28
N ALA A 366 16.85 -5.16 13.21
CA ALA A 366 16.51 -4.34 14.37
C ALA A 366 15.03 -4.50 14.73
N PRO A 367 14.67 -4.39 16.02
CA PRO A 367 13.26 -4.33 16.39
C PRO A 367 12.61 -3.07 15.80
N LEU A 368 11.29 -3.14 15.58
CA LEU A 368 10.49 -1.94 15.30
C LEU A 368 10.43 -1.10 16.59
N LYS A 369 10.80 0.17 16.49
CA LYS A 369 10.79 1.11 17.60
C LYS A 369 9.49 1.90 17.57
N VAL A 370 8.79 1.94 18.70
CA VAL A 370 7.64 2.83 18.93
C VAL A 370 8.04 3.83 20.00
N ARG A 371 7.84 5.13 19.73
CA ARG A 371 8.14 6.21 20.67
C ARG A 371 7.06 7.29 20.61
N PRO A 372 6.68 7.91 21.75
CA PRO A 372 5.85 9.10 21.72
C PRO A 372 6.58 10.22 20.96
N VAL A 373 5.81 11.02 20.24
CA VAL A 373 6.30 12.22 19.53
C VAL A 373 5.29 13.35 19.71
N SER A 374 5.78 14.59 19.67
CA SER A 374 4.91 15.76 19.68
C SER A 374 4.26 15.98 18.31
N ARG A 375 3.11 16.67 18.30
CA ARG A 375 2.30 16.90 17.09
C ARG A 375 3.06 17.66 16.00
N ASP A 376 3.92 18.59 16.37
CA ASP A 376 4.76 19.40 15.48
C ASP A 376 5.84 18.58 14.74
N LEU A 377 6.20 17.40 15.25
CA LEU A 377 7.16 16.49 14.61
C LEU A 377 6.49 15.50 13.65
N VAL A 378 5.16 15.50 13.58
CA VAL A 378 4.40 14.66 12.66
C VAL A 378 4.18 15.44 11.37
N LEU A 379 4.61 14.89 10.24
CA LEU A 379 4.48 15.56 8.96
C LEU A 379 3.01 15.80 8.61
N TYR A 380 2.12 14.88 8.98
CA TYR A 380 0.69 14.96 8.76
C TYR A 380 -0.10 14.87 10.08
N PRO A 381 -0.23 15.99 10.81
CA PRO A 381 -0.68 15.99 12.21
C PRO A 381 -2.21 15.88 12.39
N GLU A 382 -2.98 15.88 11.30
CA GLU A 382 -4.44 15.76 11.32
C GLU A 382 -4.87 14.31 11.00
N PRO A 383 -5.05 13.44 12.00
CA PRO A 383 -5.37 12.04 11.77
C PRO A 383 -6.81 11.84 11.26
N MET A 384 -7.72 12.74 11.59
CA MET A 384 -9.17 12.55 11.40
C MET A 384 -9.85 13.82 10.91
N LEU A 385 -10.88 13.65 10.08
CA LEU A 385 -11.80 14.74 9.72
C LEU A 385 -12.85 14.92 10.81
N THR A 386 -13.33 16.14 11.03
CA THR A 386 -14.39 16.45 12.01
C THR A 386 -15.64 15.60 11.79
N GLU A 387 -16.04 15.40 10.53
CA GLU A 387 -17.22 14.60 10.19
C GLU A 387 -17.01 13.11 10.53
N LEU A 388 -15.78 12.60 10.41
CA LEU A 388 -15.47 11.23 10.80
C LEU A 388 -15.44 11.08 12.33
N ASP A 389 -14.91 12.06 13.06
CA ASP A 389 -14.91 12.02 14.53
C ASP A 389 -16.35 11.94 15.08
N ALA A 390 -17.27 12.75 14.52
CA ALA A 390 -18.69 12.69 14.87
C ALA A 390 -19.33 11.31 14.53
N ILE A 391 -18.90 10.65 13.45
CA ILE A 391 -19.37 9.28 13.13
C ILE A 391 -18.87 8.28 14.17
N LEU A 392 -17.59 8.35 14.55
CA LEU A 392 -16.99 7.43 15.51
C LEU A 392 -17.52 7.63 16.93
N GLU A 393 -17.77 8.87 17.33
CA GLU A 393 -18.37 9.22 18.62
C GLU A 393 -19.73 8.53 18.81
N ARG A 394 -20.57 8.46 17.76
CA ARG A 394 -21.88 7.79 17.82
C ARG A 394 -21.81 6.30 18.17
N ASN A 395 -20.70 5.61 17.86
CA ASN A 395 -20.51 4.19 18.17
C ASN A 395 -19.45 3.91 19.24
N GLU A 396 -18.92 4.97 19.88
CA GLU A 396 -17.85 4.86 20.86
C GLU A 396 -18.30 4.07 22.10
N ASN A 397 -19.51 4.32 22.58
CA ASN A 397 -20.04 3.61 23.74
C ASN A 397 -20.14 2.10 23.48
N GLU A 398 -20.74 1.70 22.35
CA GLU A 398 -20.83 0.29 21.96
C GLU A 398 -19.44 -0.34 21.85
N ARG A 399 -18.50 0.35 21.20
CA ARG A 399 -17.09 -0.07 21.08
C ARG A 399 -16.44 -0.33 22.43
N ARG A 400 -16.67 0.54 23.41
CA ARG A 400 -16.05 0.46 24.75
C ARG A 400 -16.70 -0.62 25.61
N THR A 401 -17.97 -0.94 25.37
CA THR A 401 -18.68 -2.04 26.04
C THR A 401 -18.34 -3.42 25.50
N GLU A 402 -17.80 -3.53 24.28
CA GLU A 402 -17.22 -4.77 23.76
C GLU A 402 -15.84 -5.00 24.43
N PRO A 403 -15.69 -5.96 25.36
CA PRO A 403 -14.39 -6.22 25.98
C PRO A 403 -13.38 -6.68 24.92
N ARG A 404 -12.45 -5.80 24.55
CA ARG A 404 -11.22 -6.19 23.86
C ARG A 404 -10.17 -6.41 24.92
N ASP A 405 -10.21 -7.59 25.53
CA ASP A 405 -9.19 -7.95 26.49
C ASP A 405 -7.89 -8.25 25.74
N TYR A 406 -7.10 -7.20 25.55
CA TYR A 406 -5.72 -7.35 25.12
C TYR A 406 -4.81 -7.64 26.32
N ASN A 407 -5.25 -7.40 27.56
CA ASN A 407 -4.41 -7.58 28.74
C ASN A 407 -4.06 -9.06 28.94
N GLY A 408 -2.80 -9.33 29.29
CA GLY A 408 -2.31 -10.70 29.49
C GLY A 408 -1.91 -11.47 28.22
N THR A 409 -2.11 -10.92 27.02
CA THR A 409 -1.61 -11.58 25.79
C THR A 409 -0.09 -11.38 25.68
N LYS A 410 0.70 -12.45 25.82
CA LYS A 410 2.16 -12.39 25.67
C LYS A 410 2.53 -11.89 24.27
N THR A 411 3.24 -10.76 24.20
CA THR A 411 3.96 -10.31 23.01
C THR A 411 5.12 -11.26 22.75
N LYS A 412 5.20 -11.83 21.56
CA LYS A 412 6.23 -12.81 21.21
C LYS A 412 7.29 -12.28 20.25
N PHE A 413 7.17 -11.10 19.63
CA PHE A 413 8.14 -10.71 18.59
C PHE A 413 8.42 -9.21 18.41
N GLY A 414 9.71 -8.86 18.27
CA GLY A 414 10.17 -7.96 17.20
C GLY A 414 9.89 -6.45 17.28
N PHE A 415 9.29 -5.94 18.36
CA PHE A 415 9.16 -4.51 18.63
C PHE A 415 9.63 -4.15 20.04
N THR A 416 10.19 -2.94 20.16
CA THR A 416 10.64 -2.36 21.42
C THR A 416 9.95 -1.01 21.60
N PHE A 417 9.24 -0.85 22.69
CA PHE A 417 8.84 0.48 23.15
C PHE A 417 10.08 1.12 23.76
N ALA A 418 10.58 2.17 23.11
CA ALA A 418 11.57 3.01 23.76
C ALA A 418 10.81 3.83 24.82
N PRO A 419 11.23 3.84 26.09
CA PRO A 419 10.67 4.77 27.06
C PRO A 419 10.97 6.18 26.55
N GLY A 420 9.96 6.82 25.96
CA GLY A 420 10.01 8.24 25.69
C GLY A 420 9.40 8.92 26.89
N THR A 421 10.22 9.56 27.71
CA THR A 421 9.76 10.79 28.34
C THR A 421 9.39 11.73 27.21
N VAL A 422 8.16 12.26 27.22
CA VAL A 422 7.90 13.54 26.54
C VAL A 422 9.04 14.45 26.99
N PRO A 423 9.81 15.09 26.10
CA PRO A 423 10.89 15.95 26.54
C PRO A 423 10.34 16.95 27.56
N GLU A 424 10.78 16.87 28.82
CA GLU A 424 10.39 17.79 29.90
C GLU A 424 10.76 19.26 29.58
N GLN A 425 11.46 19.49 28.47
CA GLN A 425 11.71 20.81 27.91
C GLN A 425 10.42 21.55 27.51
N LEU A 426 9.34 20.86 27.15
CA LEU A 426 8.07 21.53 26.80
C LEU A 426 7.22 21.94 28.02
N ILE A 427 7.38 21.28 29.17
CA ILE A 427 6.71 21.72 30.41
C ILE A 427 7.43 22.97 30.96
N LYS A 428 8.71 23.18 30.63
CA LYS A 428 9.43 24.41 31.01
C LYS A 428 9.15 25.57 30.07
N ASP A 429 8.86 25.33 28.80
CA ASP A 429 8.57 26.41 27.85
C ASP A 429 7.13 26.99 28.05
N GLU A 430 6.16 26.18 28.49
CA GLU A 430 4.83 26.70 28.92
C GLU A 430 4.87 27.44 30.27
N ILE A 431 5.87 27.17 31.12
CA ILE A 431 6.10 27.93 32.37
C ILE A 431 6.92 29.20 32.09
N ALA A 432 7.75 29.22 31.05
CA ALA A 432 8.55 30.39 30.65
C ALA A 432 7.73 31.47 29.92
N GLU A 433 6.58 31.13 29.32
CA GLU A 433 5.66 32.13 28.75
C GLU A 433 4.92 32.94 29.83
N ALA A 434 4.79 32.43 31.05
CA ALA A 434 4.25 33.19 32.18
C ALA A 434 5.24 34.27 32.70
N ASP A 435 6.55 33.98 32.69
CA ASP A 435 7.57 34.95 33.13
C ASP A 435 7.87 36.05 32.08
N LEU A 436 7.57 35.82 30.79
CA LEU A 436 7.76 36.82 29.73
C LEU A 436 6.65 37.88 29.67
N ALA A 437 5.44 37.54 30.10
CA ALA A 437 4.35 38.52 30.25
C ALA A 437 4.65 39.51 31.40
N ASP A 438 5.18 39.01 32.52
CA ASP A 438 5.59 39.83 33.66
C ASP A 438 6.83 40.71 33.32
N LEU A 439 7.75 40.22 32.49
CA LEU A 439 8.92 40.99 32.03
C LEU A 439 8.56 42.10 31.02
N ALA A 440 7.50 41.91 30.23
CA ALA A 440 7.01 42.93 29.29
C ALA A 440 6.31 44.09 30.03
N GLU A 441 5.63 43.79 31.14
CA GLU A 441 4.99 44.80 32.00
C GLU A 441 6.03 45.63 32.78
N GLU A 442 7.16 45.03 33.19
CA GLU A 442 8.29 45.77 33.78
C GLU A 442 9.04 46.66 32.77
N LEU A 443 9.11 46.28 31.50
CA LEU A 443 9.84 47.02 30.46
C LEU A 443 9.05 48.19 29.86
N GLU A 444 7.71 48.19 29.94
CA GLU A 444 6.88 49.35 29.57
C GLU A 444 6.82 50.44 30.66
N ALA A 445 7.32 50.16 31.88
CA ALA A 445 7.38 51.12 32.99
C ALA A 445 8.58 52.08 32.93
N ILE A 446 9.51 51.92 31.98
CA ILE A 446 10.66 52.81 31.81
C ILE A 446 10.45 53.68 30.56
N GLN A 447 9.65 54.74 30.72
CA GLN A 447 9.57 55.83 29.76
C GLN A 447 10.82 56.74 29.88
N ILE A 448 11.41 57.09 28.73
CA ILE A 448 12.11 58.38 28.54
C ILE A 448 11.19 59.25 27.70
#